data_AF-A0A3C1FFM9-F1
#
_entry.id   AF-A0A3C1FFM9-F1
#
_cell.length_a   1.000
_cell.length_b   1.000
_cell.length_c   1.000
_cell.angle_alpha   90.00
_cell.angle_beta   90.00
_cell.angle_gamma   90.00
#
_symmetry.space_group_name_H-M   'P 1'
#
loop_
_entity.id
_entity.type
_entity.pdbx_description
1 polymer ?
#
loop_
_entity_poly.entity_id
_entity_poly.type
_entity_poly.pdbx_seq_one_letter_code
_entity_poly.pdbx_strand_id
1 'polypeptide(L)'
;MSEPEATQATPEPAKHDKTAPEDRRIGVYICHCGGNISDYVDVEAVRDALADEPNVVISDDPIFACSDGTQQDMIQAIKANGLDGLVVASCSPKLHQTTFRNVSKRADMNPYAYTQVNVREQASWVHQHDKAGATEKVIGLVRSGVAKSRLSDELVPLRVNTVPRTLVIGGGIAGLRAAKGLADLGIDAILIERQPELGGWVGKLGAMFPHEDSGKEQVATLIDEVKDRRDVTIYTAAELTSKAGSFGNYEVEITLHREGGDKVLNLEVGSIIVATGFDSYNPDDGEYGYGMDGVVTLPQFKELVDATGSGTLSYDGRPVRSVAYIYCVGSRQEAGGNEYCSKYCCTAAIHTSSLVSSLDPGIRQYHLYRDIRAYGRNELTYNESREAGSVYVKFDPDTPPEVAKLDSGVLGVTVTDLLTGHAELTLPVDLVVLVTGMVPRENKTLIDLLKLPLGSDGFFNEIHPKLRPVET
;
A
#
# COMPACT_ATOMS: atom_id res chain seq x y z
N MET A 1 -15.90 36.82 -28.49
CA MET A 1 -15.87 37.10 -27.05
C MET A 1 -17.17 36.55 -26.48
N SER A 2 -17.15 35.27 -26.11
CA SER A 2 -18.28 34.58 -25.46
C SER A 2 -18.16 34.82 -23.96
N GLU A 3 -19.25 35.29 -23.36
CA GLU A 3 -19.36 35.54 -21.92
C GLU A 3 -19.07 34.27 -21.10
N PRO A 4 -18.45 34.38 -19.92
CA PRO A 4 -18.27 33.25 -19.03
C PRO A 4 -19.63 32.85 -18.43
N GLU A 5 -20.02 31.58 -18.59
CA GLU A 5 -21.16 31.00 -17.89
C GLU A 5 -20.96 31.14 -16.38
N ALA A 6 -21.93 31.77 -15.72
CA ALA A 6 -21.94 31.95 -14.28
C ALA A 6 -21.87 30.59 -13.58
N THR A 7 -20.89 30.43 -12.70
CA THR A 7 -20.81 29.39 -11.68
C THR A 7 -22.17 29.26 -11.00
N GLN A 8 -22.87 28.15 -11.25
CA GLN A 8 -24.10 27.81 -10.56
C GLN A 8 -23.77 27.62 -9.07
N ALA A 9 -24.29 28.52 -8.24
CA ALA A 9 -24.21 28.42 -6.80
C ALA A 9 -24.70 27.04 -6.36
N THR A 10 -23.94 26.40 -5.47
CA THR A 10 -24.40 25.22 -4.71
C THR A 10 -25.80 25.50 -4.17
N PRO A 11 -26.80 24.64 -4.44
CA PRO A 11 -28.14 24.86 -3.90
C PRO A 11 -28.05 24.97 -2.39
N GLU A 12 -28.68 26.00 -1.81
CA GLU A 12 -28.85 26.13 -0.36
C GLU A 12 -29.34 24.80 0.19
N PRO A 13 -28.74 24.26 1.27
CA PRO A 13 -29.25 23.06 1.90
C PRO A 13 -30.70 23.32 2.25
N ALA A 14 -31.60 22.49 1.72
CA ALA A 14 -33.01 22.56 2.03
C ALA A 14 -33.17 22.62 3.55
N LYS A 15 -33.93 23.61 4.06
CA LYS A 15 -34.27 23.69 5.47
C LYS A 15 -34.93 22.36 5.86
N HIS A 16 -34.19 21.51 6.55
CA HIS A 16 -34.67 20.22 7.04
C HIS A 16 -35.62 20.49 8.20
N ASP A 17 -36.88 20.72 7.89
CA ASP A 17 -37.98 20.84 8.85
C ASP A 17 -38.57 19.44 9.12
N LYS A 18 -37.74 18.53 9.65
CA LYS A 18 -38.20 17.23 10.16
C LYS A 18 -37.49 16.94 11.48
N THR A 19 -38.23 17.12 12.57
CA THR A 19 -37.89 16.59 13.89
C THR A 19 -37.76 15.07 13.81
N ALA A 20 -36.72 14.49 14.44
CA ALA A 20 -36.58 13.04 14.61
C ALA A 20 -37.92 12.40 15.01
N PRO A 21 -38.33 11.26 14.43
CA PRO A 21 -39.61 10.64 14.78
C PRO A 21 -39.65 10.28 16.26
N GLU A 22 -40.65 10.78 17.01
CA GLU A 22 -40.81 10.46 18.44
C GLU A 22 -40.94 8.94 18.67
N ASP A 23 -41.42 8.19 17.65
CA ASP A 23 -41.66 6.75 17.69
C ASP A 23 -40.77 5.94 16.72
N ARG A 24 -39.45 6.21 16.67
CA ARG A 24 -38.53 5.38 15.88
C ARG A 24 -38.68 3.88 16.19
N ARG A 25 -38.50 3.05 15.18
CA ARG A 25 -38.54 1.57 15.21
C ARG A 25 -37.18 1.02 14.80
N ILE A 26 -36.38 0.63 15.79
CA ILE A 26 -34.97 0.30 15.60
C ILE A 26 -34.78 -1.22 15.60
N GLY A 27 -34.11 -1.75 14.57
CA GLY A 27 -33.53 -3.08 14.57
C GLY A 27 -32.08 -3.06 15.02
N VAL A 28 -31.73 -3.88 16.01
CA VAL A 28 -30.37 -4.02 16.54
C VAL A 28 -29.82 -5.40 16.20
N TYR A 29 -28.66 -5.46 15.56
CA TYR A 29 -28.00 -6.71 15.19
C TYR A 29 -26.58 -6.77 15.77
N ILE A 30 -26.28 -7.81 16.55
CA ILE A 30 -25.00 -7.98 17.24
C ILE A 30 -24.23 -9.15 16.61
N CYS A 31 -23.14 -8.84 15.93
CA CYS A 31 -22.38 -9.84 15.17
C CYS A 31 -21.45 -10.66 16.08
N HIS A 32 -21.43 -11.99 15.92
CA HIS A 32 -20.42 -12.85 16.58
C HIS A 32 -19.06 -12.80 15.88
N CYS A 33 -19.05 -12.55 14.57
CA CYS A 33 -17.87 -12.48 13.71
C CYS A 33 -16.98 -13.75 13.78
N GLY A 34 -17.63 -14.92 13.89
CA GLY A 34 -16.95 -16.23 13.88
C GLY A 34 -15.83 -16.33 14.91
N GLY A 35 -16.11 -15.97 16.17
CA GLY A 35 -15.15 -15.99 17.27
C GLY A 35 -14.45 -14.66 17.53
N ASN A 36 -14.27 -13.81 16.50
CA ASN A 36 -13.55 -12.55 16.69
C ASN A 36 -14.21 -11.61 17.71
N ILE A 37 -15.54 -11.65 17.83
CA ILE A 37 -16.28 -10.93 18.86
C ILE A 37 -16.74 -11.91 19.94
N SER A 38 -17.41 -12.98 19.56
CA SER A 38 -18.06 -13.93 20.48
C SER A 38 -17.11 -14.69 21.41
N ASP A 39 -15.82 -14.82 21.09
CA ASP A 39 -14.87 -15.48 22.00
C ASP A 39 -14.54 -14.62 23.21
N TYR A 40 -14.78 -13.31 23.14
CA TYR A 40 -14.40 -12.32 24.16
C TYR A 40 -15.57 -11.50 24.70
N VAL A 41 -16.71 -11.52 24.02
CA VAL A 41 -17.93 -10.80 24.40
C VAL A 41 -19.08 -11.79 24.42
N ASP A 42 -19.85 -11.81 25.50
CA ASP A 42 -21.09 -12.58 25.56
C ASP A 42 -22.16 -11.89 24.72
N VAL A 43 -22.22 -12.27 23.45
CA VAL A 43 -23.09 -11.64 22.45
C VAL A 43 -24.57 -11.87 22.76
N GLU A 44 -24.93 -13.04 23.32
CA GLU A 44 -26.31 -13.34 23.72
C GLU A 44 -26.73 -12.44 24.88
N ALA A 45 -25.86 -12.25 25.89
CA ALA A 45 -26.12 -11.31 26.98
C ALA A 45 -26.27 -9.87 26.48
N VAL A 46 -25.49 -9.46 25.46
CA VAL A 46 -25.65 -8.14 24.82
C VAL A 46 -27.02 -8.04 24.14
N ARG A 47 -27.42 -9.04 23.34
CA ARG A 47 -28.73 -9.07 22.67
C ARG A 47 -29.87 -8.93 23.67
N ASP A 48 -29.84 -9.74 24.73
CA ASP A 48 -30.88 -9.80 25.75
C ASP A 48 -30.95 -8.48 26.53
N ALA A 49 -29.81 -7.85 26.83
CA ALA A 49 -29.76 -6.55 27.50
C ALA A 49 -30.37 -5.38 26.69
N LEU A 50 -30.59 -5.57 25.37
CA LEU A 50 -31.16 -4.58 24.47
C LEU A 50 -32.58 -4.88 24.03
N ALA A 51 -33.11 -6.06 24.34
CA ALA A 51 -34.47 -6.46 23.94
C ALA A 51 -35.55 -5.51 24.49
N ASP A 52 -35.34 -5.00 25.71
CA ASP A 52 -36.27 -4.09 26.40
C ASP A 52 -35.88 -2.60 26.28
N GLU A 53 -34.88 -2.27 25.46
CA GLU A 53 -34.50 -0.87 25.25
C GLU A 53 -35.60 -0.11 24.50
N PRO A 54 -35.93 1.14 24.90
CA PRO A 54 -36.95 1.93 24.19
C PRO A 54 -36.70 1.99 22.68
N ASN A 55 -37.77 1.96 21.88
CA ASN A 55 -37.70 2.00 20.41
C ASN A 55 -37.01 0.80 19.74
N VAL A 56 -36.45 -0.16 20.49
CA VAL A 56 -35.91 -1.40 19.90
C VAL A 56 -37.06 -2.36 19.63
N VAL A 57 -37.24 -2.72 18.37
CA VAL A 57 -38.29 -3.65 17.92
C VAL A 57 -37.73 -5.06 17.70
N ILE A 58 -36.46 -5.14 17.32
CA ILE A 58 -35.74 -6.38 17.08
C ILE A 58 -34.35 -6.25 17.69
N SER A 59 -33.94 -7.27 18.44
CA SER A 59 -32.56 -7.47 18.90
C SER A 59 -32.17 -8.90 18.51
N ASP A 60 -31.22 -9.04 17.60
CA ASP A 60 -30.81 -10.33 17.02
C ASP A 60 -29.28 -10.44 16.96
N ASP A 61 -28.75 -11.66 16.91
CA ASP A 61 -27.32 -11.92 17.07
C ASP A 61 -26.73 -12.85 16.00
N PRO A 62 -26.65 -12.40 14.74
CA PRO A 62 -26.17 -13.27 13.66
C PRO A 62 -24.69 -13.62 13.80
N ILE A 63 -24.33 -14.84 13.38
CA ILE A 63 -22.93 -15.29 13.36
C ILE A 63 -22.06 -14.35 12.51
N PHE A 64 -22.55 -13.99 11.31
CA PHE A 64 -21.88 -13.10 10.37
C PHE A 64 -22.86 -12.07 9.81
N ALA A 65 -23.01 -10.93 10.50
CA ALA A 65 -23.88 -9.82 10.07
C ALA A 65 -23.64 -9.36 8.62
N CYS A 66 -22.40 -9.41 8.13
CA CYS A 66 -22.05 -8.99 6.77
C CYS A 66 -22.26 -10.08 5.70
N SER A 67 -22.63 -11.31 6.06
CA SER A 67 -22.89 -12.38 5.09
C SER A 67 -24.12 -12.08 4.23
N ASP A 68 -24.16 -12.55 2.98
CA ASP A 68 -25.29 -12.27 2.09
C ASP A 68 -26.61 -12.80 2.65
N GLY A 69 -26.60 -14.02 3.21
CA GLY A 69 -27.78 -14.63 3.85
C GLY A 69 -28.35 -13.73 4.96
N THR A 70 -27.52 -13.34 5.92
CA THR A 70 -27.96 -12.45 7.00
C THR A 70 -28.39 -11.08 6.49
N GLN A 71 -27.74 -10.53 5.45
CA GLN A 71 -28.20 -9.29 4.84
C GLN A 71 -29.62 -9.43 4.26
N GLN A 72 -29.97 -10.58 3.65
CA GLN A 72 -31.35 -10.82 3.21
C GLN A 72 -32.31 -10.87 4.40
N ASP A 73 -31.94 -11.57 5.46
CA ASP A 73 -32.77 -11.69 6.67
C ASP A 73 -33.03 -10.31 7.30
N MET A 74 -31.99 -9.46 7.40
CA MET A 74 -32.12 -8.07 7.84
C MET A 74 -33.06 -7.27 6.94
N ILE A 75 -32.97 -7.41 5.61
CA ILE A 75 -33.87 -6.72 4.66
C ILE A 75 -35.32 -7.14 4.89
N GLN A 76 -35.58 -8.43 5.05
CA GLN A 76 -36.94 -8.93 5.31
C GLN A 76 -37.46 -8.44 6.65
N ALA A 77 -36.63 -8.48 7.70
CA ALA A 77 -36.98 -8.00 9.02
C ALA A 77 -37.28 -6.50 9.05
N ILE A 78 -36.50 -5.67 8.33
CA ILE A 78 -36.76 -4.23 8.18
C ILE A 78 -38.14 -4.00 7.57
N LYS A 79 -38.48 -4.71 6.49
CA LYS A 79 -39.77 -4.57 5.81
C LYS A 79 -40.93 -5.10 6.66
N ALA A 80 -40.79 -6.29 7.22
CA ALA A 80 -41.85 -6.97 7.97
C ALA A 80 -42.21 -6.22 9.27
N ASN A 81 -41.24 -5.57 9.91
CA ASN A 81 -41.44 -4.86 11.17
C ASN A 81 -41.55 -3.35 11.00
N GLY A 82 -41.51 -2.83 9.76
CA GLY A 82 -41.55 -1.40 9.49
C GLY A 82 -40.47 -0.64 10.24
N LEU A 83 -39.22 -1.11 10.17
CA LEU A 83 -38.10 -0.46 10.85
C LEU A 83 -37.69 0.79 10.09
N ASP A 84 -37.36 1.85 10.83
CA ASP A 84 -36.86 3.14 10.32
C ASP A 84 -35.50 3.52 10.94
N GLY A 85 -34.90 2.59 11.68
CA GLY A 85 -33.55 2.69 12.21
C GLY A 85 -32.86 1.33 12.24
N LEU A 86 -31.58 1.31 11.87
CA LEU A 86 -30.75 0.10 11.94
C LEU A 86 -29.51 0.37 12.78
N VAL A 87 -29.26 -0.46 13.79
CA VAL A 87 -28.02 -0.48 14.56
C VAL A 87 -27.33 -1.81 14.32
N VAL A 88 -26.08 -1.78 13.86
CA VAL A 88 -25.28 -3.01 13.70
C VAL A 88 -24.04 -2.91 14.56
N ALA A 89 -23.99 -3.71 15.62
CA ALA A 89 -22.85 -3.87 16.49
C ALA A 89 -21.90 -4.94 15.93
N SER A 90 -20.82 -4.49 15.29
CA SER A 90 -19.90 -5.38 14.58
C SER A 90 -18.48 -4.80 14.49
N CYS A 91 -17.85 -4.87 13.33
CA CYS A 91 -16.54 -4.29 13.06
C CYS A 91 -16.60 -2.77 12.84
N SER A 92 -15.45 -2.19 12.55
CA SER A 92 -15.29 -0.79 12.18
C SER A 92 -16.19 -0.36 11.02
N PRO A 93 -16.79 0.86 11.08
CA PRO A 93 -17.49 1.46 9.94
C PRO A 93 -16.55 1.70 8.75
N LYS A 94 -15.22 1.79 8.96
CA LYS A 94 -14.25 1.86 7.85
C LYS A 94 -14.34 0.64 6.92
N LEU A 95 -14.83 -0.49 7.43
CA LEU A 95 -14.93 -1.75 6.69
C LEU A 95 -16.31 -1.96 6.06
N HIS A 96 -17.37 -1.92 6.87
CA HIS A 96 -18.71 -2.36 6.45
C HIS A 96 -19.80 -1.28 6.48
N GLN A 97 -19.44 0.01 6.60
CA GLN A 97 -20.44 1.08 6.50
C GLN A 97 -21.24 0.99 5.19
N THR A 98 -20.57 0.89 4.04
CA THR A 98 -21.25 0.78 2.74
C THR A 98 -22.09 -0.48 2.63
N THR A 99 -21.62 -1.60 3.19
CA THR A 99 -22.36 -2.87 3.23
C THR A 99 -23.72 -2.70 3.90
N PHE A 100 -23.74 -2.16 5.12
CA PHE A 100 -24.99 -2.03 5.88
C PHE A 100 -25.87 -0.86 5.40
N ARG A 101 -25.27 0.21 4.85
CA ARG A 101 -26.05 1.23 4.13
C ARG A 101 -26.78 0.64 2.92
N ASN A 102 -26.16 -0.32 2.22
CA ASN A 102 -26.80 -1.02 1.10
C ASN A 102 -27.92 -1.96 1.57
N VAL A 103 -27.82 -2.56 2.76
CA VAL A 103 -28.93 -3.31 3.39
C VAL A 103 -30.13 -2.39 3.57
N SER A 104 -29.96 -1.23 4.23
CA SER A 104 -31.02 -0.23 4.39
C SER A 104 -31.64 0.17 3.05
N LYS A 105 -30.80 0.49 2.07
CA LYS A 105 -31.25 0.90 0.72
C LYS A 105 -32.07 -0.17 0.02
N ARG A 106 -31.63 -1.44 0.07
CA ARG A 106 -32.34 -2.60 -0.52
C ARG A 106 -33.64 -2.92 0.22
N ALA A 107 -33.74 -2.49 1.48
CA ALA A 107 -34.95 -2.58 2.28
C ALA A 107 -35.90 -1.38 2.10
N ASP A 108 -35.60 -0.45 1.18
CA ASP A 108 -36.34 0.79 0.96
C ASP A 108 -36.33 1.74 2.18
N MET A 109 -35.34 1.59 3.07
CA MET A 109 -35.07 2.47 4.23
C MET A 109 -33.95 3.46 3.90
N ASN A 110 -33.99 4.66 4.49
CA ASN A 110 -32.95 5.66 4.30
C ASN A 110 -31.56 5.10 4.69
N PRO A 111 -30.54 5.15 3.81
CA PRO A 111 -29.22 4.58 4.09
C PRO A 111 -28.44 5.31 5.19
N TYR A 112 -28.89 6.48 5.62
CA TYR A 112 -28.31 7.24 6.73
C TYR A 112 -29.08 7.07 8.04
N ALA A 113 -30.25 6.44 8.01
CA ALA A 113 -30.96 5.94 9.20
C ALA A 113 -30.33 4.64 9.73
N TYR A 114 -29.00 4.62 9.79
CA TYR A 114 -28.17 3.48 10.15
C TYR A 114 -27.03 3.95 11.06
N THR A 115 -26.75 3.17 12.11
CA THR A 115 -25.64 3.38 13.03
C THR A 115 -24.82 2.10 13.18
N GLN A 116 -23.54 2.18 12.85
CA GLN A 116 -22.59 1.10 13.17
C GLN A 116 -21.99 1.33 14.55
N VAL A 117 -21.93 0.27 15.35
CA VAL A 117 -21.23 0.28 16.63
C VAL A 117 -20.02 -0.63 16.52
N ASN A 118 -18.82 -0.07 16.67
CA ASN A 118 -17.58 -0.85 16.59
C ASN A 118 -17.35 -1.57 17.93
N VAL A 119 -17.61 -2.87 17.93
CA VAL A 119 -17.40 -3.75 19.10
C VAL A 119 -16.28 -4.76 18.86
N ARG A 120 -15.75 -4.83 17.62
CA ARG A 120 -14.61 -5.68 17.30
C ARG A 120 -13.28 -5.03 17.66
N GLU A 121 -12.86 -4.05 16.86
CA GLU A 121 -11.57 -3.37 17.02
C GLU A 121 -11.52 -2.52 18.30
N GLN A 122 -12.66 -2.00 18.76
CA GLN A 122 -12.74 -1.14 19.95
C GLN A 122 -13.17 -1.85 21.24
N ALA A 123 -13.52 -3.13 21.18
CA ALA A 123 -13.82 -3.91 22.38
C ALA A 123 -13.19 -5.31 22.37
N SER A 124 -13.78 -6.29 21.67
CA SER A 124 -13.34 -7.70 21.75
C SER A 124 -11.83 -7.92 21.53
N TRP A 125 -11.23 -7.30 20.50
CA TRP A 125 -9.81 -7.50 20.19
C TRP A 125 -8.84 -6.91 21.20
N VAL A 126 -9.27 -5.89 21.96
CA VAL A 126 -8.41 -5.14 22.89
C VAL A 126 -8.68 -5.48 24.37
N HIS A 127 -9.75 -6.23 24.67
CA HIS A 127 -10.13 -6.67 26.02
C HIS A 127 -10.14 -8.20 26.16
N GLN A 128 -9.27 -8.91 25.43
CA GLN A 128 -9.24 -10.38 25.41
C GLN A 128 -9.04 -11.02 26.82
N HIS A 129 -8.44 -10.26 27.74
CA HIS A 129 -8.15 -10.65 29.12
C HIS A 129 -9.32 -10.41 30.09
N ASP A 130 -10.33 -9.62 29.72
CA ASP A 130 -11.47 -9.25 30.57
C ASP A 130 -12.78 -9.36 29.79
N LYS A 131 -13.31 -10.58 29.67
CA LYS A 131 -14.54 -10.86 28.91
C LYS A 131 -15.78 -10.23 29.54
N ALA A 132 -15.83 -10.15 30.88
CA ALA A 132 -16.94 -9.55 31.60
C ALA A 132 -16.99 -8.04 31.35
N GLY A 133 -15.85 -7.35 31.52
CA GLY A 133 -15.72 -5.92 31.22
C GLY A 133 -15.90 -5.61 29.73
N ALA A 134 -15.43 -6.50 28.83
CA ALA A 134 -15.70 -6.38 27.40
C ALA A 134 -17.20 -6.42 27.09
N THR A 135 -17.94 -7.35 27.71
CA THR A 135 -19.40 -7.49 27.55
C THR A 135 -20.14 -6.26 28.08
N GLU A 136 -19.81 -5.80 29.29
CA GLU A 136 -20.40 -4.59 29.87
C GLU A 136 -20.14 -3.36 28.98
N LYS A 137 -18.90 -3.20 28.52
CA LYS A 137 -18.52 -2.13 27.58
C LYS A 137 -19.36 -2.21 26.31
N VAL A 138 -19.52 -3.39 25.73
CA VAL A 138 -20.29 -3.57 24.50
C VAL A 138 -21.76 -3.20 24.71
N ILE A 139 -22.40 -3.63 25.81
CA ILE A 139 -23.77 -3.21 26.14
C ILE A 139 -23.87 -1.68 26.15
N GLY A 140 -22.94 -0.98 26.82
CA GLY A 140 -22.92 0.48 26.85
C GLY A 140 -22.72 1.14 25.47
N LEU A 141 -21.83 0.57 24.65
CA LEU A 141 -21.58 1.05 23.28
C LEU A 141 -22.82 0.88 22.39
N VAL A 142 -23.51 -0.27 22.47
CA VAL A 142 -24.69 -0.51 21.64
C VAL A 142 -25.88 0.33 22.12
N ARG A 143 -26.08 0.49 23.44
CA ARG A 143 -27.05 1.46 23.99
C ARG A 143 -26.81 2.87 23.46
N SER A 144 -25.54 3.30 23.40
CA SER A 144 -25.17 4.59 22.82
C SER A 144 -25.50 4.67 21.33
N GLY A 145 -25.29 3.58 20.58
CA GLY A 145 -25.68 3.50 19.17
C GLY A 145 -27.19 3.57 18.95
N VAL A 146 -27.98 2.90 19.81
CA VAL A 146 -29.45 2.97 19.82
C VAL A 146 -29.90 4.40 20.16
N ALA A 147 -29.37 5.01 21.22
CA ALA A 147 -29.68 6.39 21.61
C ALA A 147 -29.38 7.39 20.48
N LYS A 148 -28.22 7.24 19.80
CA LYS A 148 -27.90 8.04 18.62
C LYS A 148 -28.90 7.81 17.50
N SER A 149 -29.28 6.57 17.22
CA SER A 149 -30.25 6.22 16.17
C SER A 149 -31.62 6.86 16.43
N ARG A 150 -32.10 6.86 17.69
CA ARG A 150 -33.35 7.53 18.09
C ARG A 150 -33.35 9.01 17.72
N LEU A 151 -32.23 9.70 17.90
CA LEU A 151 -32.09 11.14 17.66
C LEU A 151 -31.60 11.50 16.25
N SER A 152 -31.36 10.51 15.39
CA SER A 152 -30.81 10.77 14.06
C SER A 152 -31.90 11.21 13.10
N ASP A 153 -31.55 12.14 12.21
CA ASP A 153 -32.41 12.53 11.10
C ASP A 153 -32.05 11.74 9.84
N GLU A 154 -33.04 11.57 8.97
CA GLU A 154 -32.80 11.06 7.62
C GLU A 154 -32.01 12.08 6.80
N LEU A 155 -30.92 11.61 6.18
CA LEU A 155 -30.10 12.46 5.31
C LEU A 155 -30.37 12.15 3.84
N VAL A 156 -30.19 13.17 3.01
CA VAL A 156 -30.18 13.04 1.55
C VAL A 156 -28.73 13.13 1.08
N PRO A 157 -28.25 12.21 0.23
CA PRO A 157 -26.89 12.28 -0.28
C PRO A 157 -26.71 13.56 -1.11
N LEU A 158 -25.70 14.34 -0.79
CA LEU A 158 -25.25 15.43 -1.66
C LEU A 158 -24.79 14.82 -2.99
N ARG A 159 -25.31 15.35 -4.10
CA ARG A 159 -24.85 15.01 -5.44
C ARG A 159 -23.89 16.10 -5.90
N VAL A 160 -22.67 15.69 -6.22
CA VAL A 160 -21.65 16.57 -6.79
C VAL A 160 -21.41 16.18 -8.24
N ASN A 161 -21.25 17.18 -9.11
CA ASN A 161 -20.80 16.95 -10.47
C ASN A 161 -19.31 16.65 -10.43
N THR A 162 -18.91 15.56 -11.07
CA THR A 162 -17.52 15.11 -11.07
C THR A 162 -16.81 15.53 -12.35
N VAL A 163 -15.61 16.08 -12.24
CA VAL A 163 -14.74 16.36 -13.38
C VAL A 163 -14.17 15.02 -13.89
N PRO A 164 -14.41 14.61 -15.16
CA PRO A 164 -13.95 13.34 -15.70
C PRO A 164 -12.46 13.39 -16.10
N ARG A 165 -11.62 13.81 -15.15
CA ARG A 165 -10.18 13.99 -15.32
C ARG A 165 -9.45 13.62 -14.04
N THR A 166 -8.29 13.00 -14.17
CA THR A 166 -7.50 12.52 -13.03
C THR A 166 -6.09 13.07 -13.06
N LEU A 167 -5.60 13.58 -11.93
CA LEU A 167 -4.19 13.90 -11.75
C LEU A 167 -3.43 12.64 -11.32
N VAL A 168 -2.37 12.28 -12.04
CA VAL A 168 -1.46 11.18 -11.68
C VAL A 168 -0.11 11.81 -11.29
N ILE A 169 0.35 11.53 -10.07
CA ILE A 169 1.59 12.09 -9.51
C ILE A 169 2.67 11.02 -9.51
N GLY A 170 3.68 11.18 -10.36
CA GLY A 170 4.80 10.25 -10.53
C GLY A 170 4.75 9.52 -11.88
N GLY A 171 5.74 9.76 -12.72
CA GLY A 171 5.91 9.23 -14.08
C GLY A 171 6.67 7.90 -14.16
N GLY A 172 6.67 7.11 -13.09
CA GLY A 172 7.18 5.72 -13.12
C GLY A 172 6.20 4.74 -13.76
N ILE A 173 6.55 3.46 -13.82
CA ILE A 173 5.72 2.40 -14.42
C ILE A 173 4.27 2.39 -13.89
N ALA A 174 4.07 2.63 -12.59
CA ALA A 174 2.74 2.65 -11.97
C ALA A 174 1.89 3.83 -12.48
N GLY A 175 2.45 5.05 -12.48
CA GLY A 175 1.74 6.23 -12.97
C GLY A 175 1.50 6.21 -14.47
N LEU A 176 2.46 5.73 -15.26
CA LEU A 176 2.29 5.55 -16.71
C LEU A 176 1.16 4.56 -17.03
N ARG A 177 1.12 3.42 -16.34
CA ARG A 177 0.04 2.43 -16.49
C ARG A 177 -1.31 3.00 -16.03
N ALA A 178 -1.33 3.76 -14.94
CA ALA A 178 -2.55 4.42 -14.46
C ALA A 178 -3.07 5.44 -15.48
N ALA A 179 -2.22 6.32 -16.00
CA ALA A 179 -2.58 7.31 -17.01
C ALA A 179 -3.11 6.65 -18.29
N LYS A 180 -2.43 5.61 -18.78
CA LYS A 180 -2.89 4.82 -19.93
C LYS A 180 -4.26 4.18 -19.67
N GLY A 181 -4.42 3.52 -18.52
CA GLY A 181 -5.65 2.82 -18.16
C GLY A 181 -6.85 3.75 -17.99
N LEU A 182 -6.65 4.94 -17.40
CA LEU A 182 -7.67 5.98 -17.31
C LEU A 182 -8.12 6.44 -18.69
N ALA A 183 -7.16 6.71 -19.56
CA ALA A 183 -7.45 7.16 -20.90
C ALA A 183 -8.12 6.04 -21.73
N ASP A 184 -7.78 4.76 -21.53
CA ASP A 184 -8.47 3.61 -22.15
C ASP A 184 -9.97 3.54 -21.75
N LEU A 185 -10.32 4.10 -20.58
CA LEU A 185 -11.70 4.23 -20.09
C LEU A 185 -12.39 5.53 -20.54
N GLY A 186 -11.71 6.39 -21.30
CA GLY A 186 -12.22 7.70 -21.72
C GLY A 186 -12.20 8.75 -20.61
N ILE A 187 -11.33 8.59 -19.60
CA ILE A 187 -11.11 9.57 -18.53
C ILE A 187 -9.79 10.28 -18.82
N ASP A 188 -9.83 11.61 -18.92
CA ASP A 188 -8.63 12.42 -19.15
C ASP A 188 -7.59 12.19 -18.03
N ALA A 189 -6.32 12.07 -18.37
CA ALA A 189 -5.23 11.98 -17.40
C ALA A 189 -4.27 13.16 -17.52
N ILE A 190 -3.96 13.79 -16.39
CA ILE A 190 -2.84 14.73 -16.27
C ILE A 190 -1.74 14.00 -15.49
N LEU A 191 -0.63 13.68 -16.13
CA LEU A 191 0.52 13.04 -15.50
C LEU A 191 1.57 14.11 -15.16
N ILE A 192 1.91 14.25 -13.88
CA ILE A 192 3.03 15.08 -13.43
C ILE A 192 4.21 14.22 -12.99
N GLU A 193 5.42 14.64 -13.32
CA GLU A 193 6.68 14.03 -12.90
C GLU A 193 7.64 15.11 -12.42
N ARG A 194 8.20 14.90 -11.23
CA ARG A 194 9.15 15.82 -10.58
C ARG A 194 10.46 15.92 -11.36
N GLN A 195 10.92 14.82 -11.93
CA GLN A 195 12.14 14.76 -12.73
C GLN A 195 11.91 15.32 -14.15
N PRO A 196 12.99 15.70 -14.86
CA PRO A 196 12.89 16.11 -16.27
C PRO A 196 12.40 14.98 -17.20
N GLU A 197 12.60 13.73 -16.79
CA GLU A 197 12.33 12.53 -17.57
C GLU A 197 11.37 11.57 -16.85
N LEU A 198 10.56 10.86 -17.63
CA LEU A 198 9.68 9.79 -17.16
C LEU A 198 10.46 8.47 -17.03
N GLY A 199 9.86 7.50 -16.32
CA GLY A 199 10.26 6.10 -16.36
C GLY A 199 10.57 5.48 -15.00
N GLY A 200 10.94 6.30 -14.01
CA GLY A 200 11.21 5.86 -12.65
C GLY A 200 12.28 4.77 -12.57
N TRP A 201 12.14 3.83 -11.62
CA TRP A 201 13.10 2.75 -11.43
C TRP A 201 13.15 1.77 -12.60
N VAL A 202 11.99 1.30 -13.08
CA VAL A 202 11.92 0.27 -14.12
C VAL A 202 12.54 0.75 -15.43
N GLY A 203 12.44 2.05 -15.75
CA GLY A 203 13.06 2.63 -16.95
C GLY A 203 14.60 2.58 -16.96
N LYS A 204 15.23 2.27 -15.82
CA LYS A 204 16.69 2.13 -15.68
C LYS A 204 17.16 0.68 -15.74
N LEU A 205 16.24 -0.29 -15.69
CA LEU A 205 16.59 -1.71 -15.61
C LEU A 205 16.70 -2.32 -17.02
N GLY A 206 17.72 -3.14 -17.23
CA GLY A 206 17.84 -4.05 -18.37
C GLY A 206 16.89 -5.24 -18.23
N ALA A 207 17.37 -6.45 -18.53
CA ALA A 207 16.57 -7.67 -18.45
C ALA A 207 15.96 -7.86 -17.04
N MET A 208 14.70 -8.32 -17.00
CA MET A 208 13.95 -8.58 -15.78
C MET A 208 13.20 -9.92 -15.83
N PHE A 209 13.27 -10.66 -14.73
CA PHE A 209 12.43 -11.85 -14.51
C PHE A 209 10.92 -11.50 -14.59
N PRO A 210 10.03 -12.39 -15.09
CA PRO A 210 10.26 -13.77 -15.55
C PRO A 210 10.53 -13.95 -17.04
N HIS A 211 10.50 -12.89 -17.83
CA HIS A 211 10.53 -13.00 -19.29
C HIS A 211 11.83 -12.52 -19.91
N GLU A 212 12.75 -11.99 -19.10
CA GLU A 212 14.00 -11.36 -19.54
C GLU A 212 13.79 -10.15 -20.46
N ASP A 213 12.57 -9.60 -20.47
CA ASP A 213 12.25 -8.37 -21.15
C ASP A 213 12.98 -7.19 -20.49
N SER A 214 13.45 -6.26 -21.31
CA SER A 214 14.12 -5.04 -20.84
C SER A 214 13.13 -4.07 -20.20
N GLY A 215 13.33 -3.72 -18.92
CA GLY A 215 12.49 -2.74 -18.23
C GLY A 215 12.54 -1.36 -18.89
N LYS A 216 13.72 -0.96 -19.35
CA LYS A 216 13.95 0.26 -20.13
C LYS A 216 13.12 0.30 -21.40
N GLU A 217 13.10 -0.78 -22.17
CA GLU A 217 12.34 -0.86 -23.42
C GLU A 217 10.83 -0.87 -23.16
N GLN A 218 10.37 -1.67 -22.19
CA GLN A 218 8.96 -1.71 -21.81
C GLN A 218 8.44 -0.33 -21.37
N VAL A 219 9.23 0.40 -20.60
CA VAL A 219 8.89 1.74 -20.15
C VAL A 219 8.95 2.74 -21.30
N ALA A 220 9.94 2.66 -22.19
CA ALA A 220 10.03 3.51 -23.38
C ALA A 220 8.80 3.34 -24.28
N THR A 221 8.41 2.09 -24.58
CA THR A 221 7.19 1.80 -25.33
C THR A 221 5.95 2.39 -24.65
N LEU A 222 5.83 2.22 -23.32
CA LEU A 222 4.69 2.77 -22.59
C LEU A 222 4.68 4.31 -22.59
N ILE A 223 5.85 4.96 -22.52
CA ILE A 223 5.96 6.42 -22.63
C ILE A 223 5.48 6.88 -24.01
N ASP A 224 5.88 6.20 -25.08
CA ASP A 224 5.47 6.54 -26.44
C ASP A 224 3.96 6.35 -26.63
N GLU A 225 3.42 5.23 -26.14
CA GLU A 225 1.97 4.98 -26.11
C GLU A 225 1.20 6.08 -25.39
N VAL A 226 1.70 6.56 -24.24
CA VAL A 226 1.04 7.61 -23.45
C VAL A 226 1.20 8.99 -24.11
N LYS A 227 2.33 9.28 -24.76
CA LYS A 227 2.59 10.56 -25.44
C LYS A 227 1.75 10.75 -26.71
N ASP A 228 1.43 9.67 -27.42
CA ASP A 228 0.62 9.74 -28.65
C ASP A 228 -0.87 10.01 -28.36
N ARG A 229 -1.27 9.96 -27.09
CA ARG A 229 -2.66 10.15 -26.67
C ARG A 229 -3.04 11.62 -26.51
N ARG A 230 -4.23 11.96 -27.00
CA ARG A 230 -4.80 13.31 -26.87
C ARG A 230 -5.49 13.58 -25.53
N ASP A 231 -5.89 12.50 -24.86
CA ASP A 231 -6.55 12.47 -23.55
C ASP A 231 -5.56 12.27 -22.39
N VAL A 232 -4.24 12.29 -22.68
CA VAL A 232 -3.19 12.37 -21.66
C VAL A 232 -2.35 13.62 -21.83
N THR A 233 -2.26 14.45 -20.79
CA THR A 233 -1.37 15.60 -20.73
C THR A 233 -0.22 15.32 -19.78
N ILE A 234 1.01 15.53 -20.21
CA ILE A 234 2.21 15.24 -19.41
C ILE A 234 2.94 16.55 -19.07
N TYR A 235 3.28 16.70 -17.79
CA TYR A 235 4.18 17.75 -17.30
C TYR A 235 5.35 17.12 -16.55
N THR A 236 6.56 17.27 -17.09
CA THR A 236 7.82 16.94 -16.38
C THR A 236 8.38 18.18 -15.69
N ALA A 237 9.32 17.96 -14.78
CA ALA A 237 9.80 18.99 -13.85
C ALA A 237 8.63 19.69 -13.14
N ALA A 238 7.62 18.92 -12.73
CA ALA A 238 6.37 19.45 -12.20
C ALA A 238 5.98 18.80 -10.87
N GLU A 239 5.48 19.63 -9.95
CA GLU A 239 5.04 19.21 -8.62
C GLU A 239 3.67 19.80 -8.28
N LEU A 240 2.91 19.09 -7.45
CA LEU A 240 1.65 19.59 -6.87
C LEU A 240 1.98 20.54 -5.71
N THR A 241 1.49 21.78 -5.78
CA THR A 241 1.76 22.83 -4.77
C THR A 241 0.54 23.23 -3.96
N SER A 242 -0.67 23.05 -4.51
CA SER A 242 -1.91 23.34 -3.79
C SER A 242 -3.02 22.39 -4.20
N LYS A 243 -3.93 22.12 -3.26
CA LYS A 243 -5.14 21.35 -3.48
C LYS A 243 -6.29 21.95 -2.66
N ALA A 244 -7.35 22.35 -3.37
CA ALA A 244 -8.62 22.80 -2.81
C ALA A 244 -9.77 21.90 -3.30
N GLY A 245 -10.98 22.16 -2.83
CA GLY A 245 -12.16 21.38 -3.20
C GLY A 245 -12.24 19.99 -2.56
N SER A 246 -13.15 19.17 -3.09
CA SER A 246 -13.54 17.88 -2.52
C SER A 246 -13.56 16.77 -3.57
N PHE A 247 -13.92 15.56 -3.14
CA PHE A 247 -14.00 14.41 -4.05
C PHE A 247 -14.84 14.75 -5.29
N GLY A 248 -14.30 14.47 -6.48
CA GLY A 248 -14.98 14.76 -7.75
C GLY A 248 -14.76 16.16 -8.30
N ASN A 249 -14.30 17.13 -7.51
CA ASN A 249 -14.14 18.53 -7.93
C ASN A 249 -12.96 19.21 -7.23
N TYR A 250 -11.75 18.66 -7.41
CA TYR A 250 -10.54 19.26 -6.92
C TYR A 250 -10.06 20.38 -7.84
N GLU A 251 -9.71 21.51 -7.24
CA GLU A 251 -8.90 22.55 -7.87
C GLU A 251 -7.47 22.34 -7.38
N VAL A 252 -6.56 22.06 -8.31
CA VAL A 252 -5.16 21.78 -8.01
C VAL A 252 -4.26 22.79 -8.69
N GLU A 253 -3.22 23.19 -7.98
CA GLU A 253 -2.14 24.01 -8.52
C GLU A 253 -0.91 23.14 -8.70
N ILE A 254 -0.31 23.18 -9.90
CA ILE A 254 0.98 22.56 -10.17
C ILE A 254 2.00 23.63 -10.54
N THR A 255 3.23 23.48 -10.05
CA THR A 255 4.37 24.31 -10.44
C THR A 255 5.27 23.52 -11.38
N LEU A 256 5.64 24.13 -12.50
CA LEU A 256 6.58 23.60 -13.48
C LEU A 256 7.89 24.36 -13.35
N HIS A 257 8.96 23.66 -13.00
CA HIS A 257 10.31 24.19 -12.91
C HIS A 257 10.94 24.24 -14.30
N ARG A 258 11.26 25.44 -14.78
CA ARG A 258 11.82 25.67 -16.12
C ARG A 258 13.06 26.55 -16.04
N GLU A 259 13.96 26.38 -17.00
CA GLU A 259 15.05 27.34 -17.21
C GLU A 259 14.44 28.71 -17.57
N GLY A 260 14.56 29.69 -16.66
CA GLY A 260 13.93 31.01 -16.79
C GLY A 260 12.88 31.33 -15.72
N GLY A 261 12.55 30.37 -14.85
CA GLY A 261 11.68 30.57 -13.69
C GLY A 261 10.49 29.61 -13.66
N ASP A 262 9.87 29.53 -12.49
CA ASP A 262 8.73 28.65 -12.25
C ASP A 262 7.47 29.15 -12.97
N LYS A 263 6.72 28.21 -13.56
CA LYS A 263 5.40 28.46 -14.13
C LYS A 263 4.34 27.73 -13.34
N VAL A 264 3.33 28.46 -12.87
CA VAL A 264 2.19 27.90 -12.14
C VAL A 264 1.02 27.63 -13.10
N LEU A 265 0.38 26.46 -12.98
CA LEU A 265 -0.85 26.11 -13.68
C LEU A 265 -1.93 25.70 -12.68
N ASN A 266 -3.15 26.23 -12.87
CA ASN A 266 -4.34 25.81 -12.15
C ASN A 266 -5.14 24.83 -13.01
N LEU A 267 -5.54 23.71 -12.41
CA LEU A 267 -6.20 22.60 -13.08
C LEU A 267 -7.38 22.11 -12.25
N GLU A 268 -8.41 21.60 -12.91
CA GLU A 268 -9.53 20.93 -12.27
C GLU A 268 -9.46 19.43 -12.53
N VAL A 269 -9.60 18.62 -11.48
CA VAL A 269 -9.57 17.15 -11.56
C VAL A 269 -10.59 16.53 -10.62
N GLY A 270 -11.18 15.40 -11.00
CA GLY A 270 -12.14 14.67 -10.18
C GLY A 270 -11.48 13.70 -9.21
N SER A 271 -10.29 13.20 -9.55
CA SER A 271 -9.53 12.29 -8.69
C SER A 271 -8.02 12.52 -8.80
N ILE A 272 -7.28 12.00 -7.82
CA ILE A 272 -5.82 12.10 -7.73
C ILE A 272 -5.27 10.70 -7.45
N ILE A 273 -4.27 10.27 -8.21
CA ILE A 273 -3.51 9.04 -8.01
C ILE A 273 -2.08 9.40 -7.62
N VAL A 274 -1.60 8.87 -6.51
CA VAL A 274 -0.22 9.07 -6.04
C VAL A 274 0.60 7.81 -6.34
N ALA A 275 1.57 7.95 -7.25
CA ALA A 275 2.41 6.87 -7.77
C ALA A 275 3.89 7.26 -7.75
N THR A 276 4.34 7.91 -6.67
CA THR A 276 5.69 8.47 -6.54
C THR A 276 6.79 7.42 -6.34
N GLY A 277 6.42 6.17 -6.09
CA GLY A 277 7.35 5.05 -5.96
C GLY A 277 8.10 5.05 -4.62
N PHE A 278 9.37 4.65 -4.65
CA PHE A 278 10.23 4.45 -3.49
C PHE A 278 11.65 4.95 -3.77
N ASP A 279 12.49 5.05 -2.75
CA ASP A 279 13.95 5.21 -2.87
C ASP A 279 14.65 3.94 -2.38
N SER A 280 15.85 3.64 -2.89
CA SER A 280 16.64 2.53 -2.34
C SER A 280 17.27 2.97 -1.03
N TYR A 281 17.29 2.06 -0.04
CA TYR A 281 18.01 2.30 1.19
C TYR A 281 19.48 2.63 0.89
N ASN A 282 19.98 3.72 1.46
CA ASN A 282 21.38 4.10 1.39
C ASN A 282 22.03 3.72 2.72
N PRO A 283 22.94 2.72 2.74
CA PRO A 283 23.64 2.31 3.95
C PRO A 283 24.47 3.46 4.52
N ASP A 284 24.68 3.44 5.84
CA ASP A 284 25.59 4.36 6.50
C ASP A 284 27.06 3.98 6.21
N ASP A 285 27.98 4.95 6.27
CA ASP A 285 29.42 4.68 6.09
C ASP A 285 29.91 3.61 7.10
N GLY A 286 30.51 2.54 6.56
CA GLY A 286 30.97 1.39 7.34
C GLY A 286 29.94 0.28 7.56
N GLU A 287 28.65 0.51 7.30
CA GLU A 287 27.61 -0.53 7.41
C GLU A 287 27.90 -1.65 6.38
N TYR A 288 28.21 -2.86 6.86
CA TYR A 288 28.68 -3.97 6.01
C TYR A 288 29.84 -3.58 5.08
N GLY A 289 30.70 -2.68 5.54
CA GLY A 289 31.83 -2.17 4.75
C GLY A 289 31.46 -1.19 3.64
N TYR A 290 30.24 -0.63 3.64
CA TYR A 290 29.88 0.44 2.71
C TYR A 290 30.88 1.60 2.79
N GLY A 291 31.26 2.13 1.61
CA GLY A 291 32.35 3.10 1.47
C GLY A 291 33.73 2.49 1.20
N MET A 292 33.92 1.17 1.37
CA MET A 292 35.13 0.48 0.91
C MET A 292 35.10 0.22 -0.60
N ASP A 293 36.26 0.29 -1.25
CA ASP A 293 36.43 -0.11 -2.66
C ASP A 293 35.98 -1.58 -2.87
N GLY A 294 35.07 -1.79 -3.82
CA GLY A 294 34.48 -3.10 -4.13
C GLY A 294 33.21 -3.45 -3.33
N VAL A 295 32.67 -2.53 -2.53
CA VAL A 295 31.36 -2.68 -1.86
C VAL A 295 30.33 -1.79 -2.55
N VAL A 296 29.31 -2.41 -3.16
CA VAL A 296 28.28 -1.72 -3.95
C VAL A 296 26.88 -2.11 -3.50
N THR A 297 25.90 -1.24 -3.74
CA THR A 297 24.47 -1.56 -3.52
C THR A 297 23.91 -2.39 -4.67
N LEU A 298 22.81 -3.11 -4.44
CA LEU A 298 22.15 -3.90 -5.47
C LEU A 298 21.76 -3.07 -6.72
N PRO A 299 21.21 -1.84 -6.62
CA PRO A 299 20.96 -1.02 -7.81
C PRO A 299 22.23 -0.71 -8.61
N GLN A 300 23.33 -0.36 -7.94
CA GLN A 300 24.63 -0.10 -8.60
C GLN A 300 25.17 -1.36 -9.27
N PHE A 301 25.06 -2.51 -8.60
CA PHE A 301 25.48 -3.79 -9.16
C PHE A 301 24.62 -4.19 -10.37
N LYS A 302 23.30 -3.96 -10.32
CA LYS A 302 22.41 -4.23 -11.45
C LYS A 302 22.76 -3.35 -12.65
N GLU A 303 23.03 -2.07 -12.43
CA GLU A 303 23.49 -1.15 -13.49
C GLU A 303 24.80 -1.64 -14.11
N LEU A 304 25.76 -2.10 -13.29
CA LEU A 304 27.01 -2.69 -13.76
C LEU A 304 26.79 -3.93 -14.63
N VAL A 305 25.93 -4.85 -14.20
CA VAL A 305 25.60 -6.07 -14.94
C VAL A 305 24.90 -5.74 -16.26
N ASP A 306 23.94 -4.80 -16.24
CA ASP A 306 23.24 -4.36 -17.44
C ASP A 306 24.18 -3.67 -18.44
N ALA A 307 25.10 -2.84 -17.95
CA ALA A 307 26.11 -2.17 -18.78
C ALA A 307 27.15 -3.14 -19.37
N THR A 308 27.37 -4.30 -18.74
CA THR A 308 28.30 -5.32 -19.22
C THR A 308 27.82 -5.96 -20.52
N GLY A 309 26.51 -6.11 -20.72
CA GLY A 309 25.95 -6.73 -21.91
C GLY A 309 26.49 -8.16 -22.11
N SER A 310 27.11 -8.45 -23.26
CA SER A 310 27.77 -9.74 -23.53
C SER A 310 29.27 -9.76 -23.23
N GLY A 311 29.78 -8.74 -22.54
CA GLY A 311 31.20 -8.58 -22.20
C GLY A 311 31.63 -9.35 -20.96
N THR A 312 32.87 -9.10 -20.52
CA THR A 312 33.39 -9.60 -19.24
C THR A 312 32.99 -8.65 -18.12
N LEU A 313 32.33 -9.18 -17.08
CA LEU A 313 32.01 -8.39 -15.88
C LEU A 313 33.29 -7.89 -15.22
N SER A 314 33.41 -6.57 -15.10
CA SER A 314 34.57 -5.91 -14.51
C SER A 314 34.15 -4.76 -13.60
N TYR A 315 34.89 -4.53 -12.52
CA TYR A 315 34.71 -3.39 -11.63
C TYR A 315 36.02 -2.61 -11.54
N ASP A 316 35.99 -1.31 -11.79
CA ASP A 316 37.17 -0.45 -11.90
C ASP A 316 38.28 -1.04 -12.79
N GLY A 317 37.90 -1.58 -13.94
CA GLY A 317 38.80 -2.19 -14.92
C GLY A 317 39.37 -3.55 -14.54
N ARG A 318 38.99 -4.12 -13.37
CA ARG A 318 39.42 -5.45 -12.91
C ARG A 318 38.33 -6.49 -13.17
N PRO A 319 38.63 -7.65 -13.77
CA PRO A 319 37.66 -8.73 -13.94
C PRO A 319 37.13 -9.22 -12.59
N VAL A 320 35.82 -9.38 -12.48
CA VAL A 320 35.16 -9.93 -11.29
C VAL A 320 35.15 -11.45 -11.40
N ARG A 321 35.70 -12.16 -10.41
CA ARG A 321 35.73 -13.63 -10.33
C ARG A 321 34.94 -14.19 -9.16
N SER A 322 34.56 -13.34 -8.21
CA SER A 322 33.84 -13.72 -7.02
C SER A 322 33.00 -12.58 -6.44
N VAL A 323 31.75 -12.90 -6.06
CA VAL A 323 30.78 -11.93 -5.53
C VAL A 323 30.12 -12.50 -4.28
N ALA A 324 30.01 -11.68 -3.23
CA ALA A 324 29.16 -11.96 -2.07
C ALA A 324 27.95 -11.02 -2.05
N TYR A 325 26.76 -11.55 -1.80
CA TYR A 325 25.51 -10.81 -1.66
C TYR A 325 25.06 -10.84 -0.21
N ILE A 326 24.98 -9.68 0.45
CA ILE A 326 24.51 -9.57 1.84
C ILE A 326 23.05 -9.13 1.83
N TYR A 327 22.15 -10.01 2.28
CA TYR A 327 20.70 -9.79 2.22
C TYR A 327 20.17 -8.94 3.38
N CYS A 328 19.03 -8.30 3.13
CA CYS A 328 18.29 -7.52 4.13
C CYS A 328 19.00 -6.24 4.62
N VAL A 329 19.90 -5.66 3.83
CA VAL A 329 20.52 -4.37 4.18
C VAL A 329 19.45 -3.26 4.13
N GLY A 330 19.25 -2.55 5.25
CA GLY A 330 18.17 -1.57 5.39
C GLY A 330 16.75 -2.15 5.48
N SER A 331 16.59 -3.44 5.75
CA SER A 331 15.29 -4.11 5.94
C SER A 331 15.34 -5.14 7.04
N ARG A 332 14.20 -5.42 7.69
CA ARG A 332 14.11 -6.34 8.83
C ARG A 332 15.16 -6.03 9.91
N GLN A 333 15.42 -4.74 10.10
CA GLN A 333 16.34 -4.20 11.09
C GLN A 333 15.73 -4.29 12.49
N GLU A 334 16.54 -4.06 13.51
CA GLU A 334 16.07 -3.97 14.90
C GLU A 334 15.10 -2.80 15.10
N ALA A 335 14.44 -2.80 16.27
CA ALA A 335 13.46 -1.78 16.63
C ALA A 335 14.06 -0.37 16.53
N GLY A 336 13.39 0.51 15.80
CA GLY A 336 13.88 1.86 15.46
C GLY A 336 14.51 1.98 14.07
N GLY A 337 14.77 0.86 13.38
CA GLY A 337 15.09 0.82 11.96
C GLY A 337 13.90 0.42 11.08
N ASN A 338 14.17 0.01 9.85
CA ASN A 338 13.15 -0.53 8.94
C ASN A 338 12.81 -1.98 9.31
N GLU A 339 11.82 -2.19 10.18
CA GLU A 339 11.41 -3.51 10.68
C GLU A 339 10.73 -4.41 9.61
N TYR A 340 10.26 -3.81 8.51
CA TYR A 340 9.58 -4.51 7.43
C TYR A 340 10.55 -5.18 6.44
N CYS A 341 9.99 -6.07 5.62
CA CYS A 341 10.71 -6.65 4.48
C CYS A 341 10.33 -5.94 3.19
N SER A 342 11.31 -5.46 2.41
CA SER A 342 11.05 -4.79 1.14
C SER A 342 10.55 -5.71 0.00
N LYS A 343 10.37 -7.01 0.26
CA LYS A 343 9.70 -8.01 -0.61
C LYS A 343 10.39 -8.33 -1.94
N TYR A 344 10.97 -7.37 -2.63
CA TYR A 344 11.59 -7.53 -3.96
C TYR A 344 13.05 -7.98 -3.92
N CYS A 345 13.77 -7.59 -2.86
CA CYS A 345 15.23 -7.59 -2.83
C CYS A 345 15.84 -8.99 -3.00
N CYS A 346 15.20 -10.04 -2.44
CA CYS A 346 15.66 -11.41 -2.62
C CYS A 346 15.62 -11.84 -4.08
N THR A 347 14.46 -11.69 -4.73
CA THR A 347 14.27 -12.10 -6.13
C THR A 347 15.14 -11.27 -7.07
N ALA A 348 15.26 -9.95 -6.83
CA ALA A 348 16.09 -9.08 -7.66
C ALA A 348 17.58 -9.45 -7.57
N ALA A 349 18.09 -9.77 -6.37
CA ALA A 349 19.47 -10.23 -6.21
C ALA A 349 19.72 -11.59 -6.87
N ILE A 350 18.80 -12.55 -6.70
CA ILE A 350 18.90 -13.89 -7.31
C ILE A 350 18.87 -13.80 -8.84
N HIS A 351 17.95 -13.02 -9.39
CA HIS A 351 17.86 -12.80 -10.84
C HIS A 351 19.15 -12.15 -11.37
N THR A 352 19.62 -11.08 -10.71
CA THR A 352 20.87 -10.40 -11.12
C THR A 352 22.07 -11.35 -11.05
N SER A 353 22.17 -12.20 -10.03
CA SER A 353 23.23 -13.22 -9.94
C SER A 353 23.13 -14.30 -11.02
N SER A 354 21.93 -14.61 -11.49
CA SER A 354 21.71 -15.57 -12.59
C SER A 354 22.14 -14.99 -13.94
N LEU A 355 21.95 -13.68 -14.13
CA LEU A 355 22.54 -12.97 -15.27
C LEU A 355 24.07 -13.05 -15.24
N VAL A 356 24.69 -12.88 -14.06
CA VAL A 356 26.14 -13.04 -13.88
C VAL A 356 26.60 -14.46 -14.24
N SER A 357 25.89 -15.50 -13.78
CA SER A 357 26.18 -16.89 -14.17
C SER A 357 26.08 -17.11 -15.68
N SER A 358 25.18 -16.39 -16.35
CA SER A 358 25.01 -16.48 -17.81
C SER A 358 26.14 -15.78 -18.58
N LEU A 359 26.79 -14.76 -17.97
CA LEU A 359 27.98 -14.11 -18.52
C LEU A 359 29.22 -15.00 -18.41
N ASP A 360 29.46 -15.55 -17.22
CA ASP A 360 30.59 -16.43 -16.94
C ASP A 360 30.23 -17.41 -15.79
N PRO A 361 29.94 -18.69 -16.10
CA PRO A 361 29.66 -19.71 -15.09
C PRO A 361 30.82 -19.98 -14.12
N GLY A 362 32.02 -19.46 -14.40
CA GLY A 362 33.18 -19.56 -13.53
C GLY A 362 33.22 -18.53 -12.39
N ILE A 363 32.32 -17.54 -12.37
CA ILE A 363 32.23 -16.55 -11.29
C ILE A 363 31.62 -17.21 -10.04
N ARG A 364 32.35 -17.19 -8.93
CA ARG A 364 31.86 -17.74 -7.65
C ARG A 364 30.88 -16.77 -6.99
N GLN A 365 29.71 -17.25 -6.61
CA GLN A 365 28.65 -16.40 -6.06
C GLN A 365 28.18 -16.94 -4.70
N TYR A 366 28.26 -16.09 -3.68
CA TYR A 366 27.88 -16.41 -2.30
C TYR A 366 26.70 -15.53 -1.86
N HIS A 367 25.59 -16.14 -1.47
CA HIS A 367 24.39 -15.45 -1.01
C HIS A 367 24.26 -15.61 0.50
N LEU A 368 24.53 -14.54 1.24
CA LEU A 368 24.45 -14.51 2.70
C LEU A 368 23.06 -14.02 3.11
N TYR A 369 22.27 -14.88 3.74
CA TYR A 369 20.86 -14.62 3.96
C TYR A 369 20.34 -15.08 5.33
N ARG A 370 19.21 -14.49 5.74
CA ARG A 370 18.40 -14.98 6.87
C ARG A 370 17.32 -15.94 6.38
N ASP A 371 16.50 -15.47 5.45
CA ASP A 371 15.47 -16.23 4.74
C ASP A 371 15.43 -15.81 3.27
N ILE A 372 15.33 -16.76 2.34
CA ILE A 372 15.06 -16.47 0.93
C ILE A 372 13.54 -16.35 0.75
N ARG A 373 13.10 -15.20 0.21
CA ARG A 373 11.67 -14.90 -0.03
C ARG A 373 11.33 -14.86 -1.52
N ALA A 374 11.55 -15.99 -2.21
CA ALA A 374 11.26 -16.17 -3.62
C ALA A 374 9.81 -16.67 -3.86
N TYR A 375 8.81 -15.95 -3.35
CA TYR A 375 7.42 -16.44 -3.36
C TYR A 375 6.83 -16.61 -4.77
N GLY A 376 5.94 -17.59 -4.92
CA GLY A 376 5.21 -17.85 -6.17
C GLY A 376 6.13 -18.43 -7.25
N ARG A 377 6.08 -17.86 -8.46
CA ARG A 377 6.92 -18.34 -9.59
C ARG A 377 8.41 -18.01 -9.43
N ASN A 378 8.76 -17.09 -8.53
CA ASN A 378 10.15 -16.71 -8.28
C ASN A 378 10.98 -17.85 -7.65
N GLU A 379 10.33 -18.86 -7.07
CA GLU A 379 10.98 -20.06 -6.52
C GLU A 379 11.79 -20.81 -7.59
N LEU A 380 11.35 -20.75 -8.85
CA LEU A 380 12.06 -21.36 -9.97
C LEU A 380 13.43 -20.70 -10.17
N THR A 381 13.50 -19.38 -10.15
CA THR A 381 14.77 -18.63 -10.25
C THR A 381 15.72 -18.96 -9.11
N TYR A 382 15.20 -19.18 -7.90
CA TYR A 382 16.01 -19.60 -6.76
C TYR A 382 16.64 -20.99 -6.98
N ASN A 383 15.86 -21.95 -7.48
CA ASN A 383 16.37 -23.28 -7.82
C ASN A 383 17.40 -23.24 -8.94
N GLU A 384 17.10 -22.51 -10.03
CA GLU A 384 18.02 -22.34 -11.17
C GLU A 384 19.35 -21.71 -10.75
N SER A 385 19.32 -20.68 -9.90
CA SER A 385 20.53 -20.07 -9.34
C SER A 385 21.39 -21.06 -8.56
N ARG A 386 20.77 -21.93 -7.74
CA ARG A 386 21.48 -22.97 -6.98
C ARG A 386 22.08 -24.04 -7.90
N GLU A 387 21.33 -24.48 -8.90
CA GLU A 387 21.80 -25.45 -9.89
C GLU A 387 22.95 -24.88 -10.74
N ALA A 388 22.96 -23.58 -10.98
CA ALA A 388 24.05 -22.85 -11.62
C ALA A 388 25.29 -22.64 -10.72
N GLY A 389 25.28 -23.12 -9.47
CA GLY A 389 26.44 -23.13 -8.59
C GLY A 389 26.50 -21.99 -7.56
N SER A 390 25.45 -21.16 -7.44
CA SER A 390 25.37 -20.18 -6.34
C SER A 390 25.32 -20.88 -4.99
N VAL A 391 26.18 -20.46 -4.06
CA VAL A 391 26.25 -20.99 -2.69
C VAL A 391 25.44 -20.09 -1.77
N TYR A 392 24.53 -20.68 -1.00
CA TYR A 392 23.67 -19.95 -0.06
C TYR A 392 24.10 -20.24 1.38
N VAL A 393 24.47 -19.20 2.11
CA VAL A 393 25.00 -19.26 3.48
C VAL A 393 24.00 -18.61 4.43
N LYS A 394 23.47 -19.36 5.40
CA LYS A 394 22.43 -18.84 6.28
C LYS A 394 23.06 -18.29 7.56
N PHE A 395 22.84 -17.01 7.85
CA PHE A 395 23.39 -16.37 9.06
C PHE A 395 22.30 -16.05 10.09
N ASP A 396 22.71 -15.93 11.34
CA ASP A 396 21.86 -15.46 12.45
C ASP A 396 21.78 -13.93 12.42
N PRO A 397 20.58 -13.30 12.43
CA PRO A 397 20.49 -11.85 12.56
C PRO A 397 21.28 -11.25 13.73
N ASP A 398 21.44 -11.99 14.83
CA ASP A 398 22.18 -11.52 16.02
C ASP A 398 23.71 -11.63 15.82
N THR A 399 24.17 -12.25 14.74
CA THR A 399 25.59 -12.36 14.37
C THR A 399 25.74 -12.13 12.86
N PRO A 400 25.54 -10.87 12.41
CA PRO A 400 25.53 -10.53 10.99
C PRO A 400 26.93 -10.70 10.36
N PRO A 401 27.02 -10.86 9.02
CA PRO A 401 28.30 -10.96 8.33
C PRO A 401 29.15 -9.70 8.48
N GLU A 402 30.46 -9.86 8.62
CA GLU A 402 31.42 -8.77 8.71
C GLU A 402 32.23 -8.65 7.41
N VAL A 403 32.46 -7.41 6.95
CA VAL A 403 33.22 -7.12 5.73
C VAL A 403 34.49 -6.37 6.09
N ALA A 404 35.64 -6.89 5.67
CA ALA A 404 36.94 -6.28 5.91
C ALA A 404 37.92 -6.56 4.76
N LYS A 405 39.04 -5.83 4.71
CA LYS A 405 40.18 -6.22 3.85
C LYS A 405 41.01 -7.29 4.55
N LEU A 406 41.28 -8.38 3.85
CA LEU A 406 42.19 -9.43 4.30
C LEU A 406 43.64 -8.96 4.21
N ASP A 407 44.56 -9.68 4.85
CA ASP A 407 46.00 -9.42 4.80
C ASP A 407 46.55 -9.43 3.35
N SER A 408 45.88 -10.15 2.45
CA SER A 408 46.18 -10.16 1.02
C SER A 408 45.77 -8.89 0.26
N GLY A 409 45.02 -7.99 0.91
CA GLY A 409 44.44 -6.77 0.33
C GLY A 409 43.10 -6.97 -0.38
N VAL A 410 42.60 -8.21 -0.48
CA VAL A 410 41.30 -8.55 -1.08
C VAL A 410 40.17 -8.37 -0.06
N LEU A 411 38.94 -8.09 -0.51
CA LEU A 411 37.78 -8.07 0.37
C LEU A 411 37.50 -9.48 0.93
N GLY A 412 37.21 -9.55 2.22
CA GLY A 412 36.80 -10.75 2.92
C GLY A 412 35.45 -10.53 3.59
N VAL A 413 34.57 -11.51 3.45
CA VAL A 413 33.29 -11.56 4.17
C VAL A 413 33.35 -12.71 5.17
N THR A 414 33.33 -12.39 6.46
CA THR A 414 33.29 -13.38 7.54
C THR A 414 31.86 -13.60 7.98
N VAL A 415 31.42 -14.85 8.05
CA VAL A 415 30.04 -15.23 8.41
C VAL A 415 30.01 -16.56 9.15
N THR A 416 29.16 -16.66 10.17
CA THR A 416 28.83 -17.94 10.82
C THR A 416 27.66 -18.60 10.10
N ASP A 417 27.88 -19.76 9.51
CA ASP A 417 26.85 -20.50 8.77
C ASP A 417 26.07 -21.44 9.67
N LEU A 418 24.78 -21.14 9.83
CA LEU A 418 23.85 -21.92 10.63
C LEU A 418 23.63 -23.34 10.10
N LEU A 419 23.82 -23.56 8.79
CA LEU A 419 23.54 -24.87 8.18
C LEU A 419 24.71 -25.86 8.24
N THR A 420 25.92 -25.39 8.54
CA THR A 420 27.13 -26.22 8.68
C THR A 420 27.54 -26.44 10.14
N GLY A 421 26.57 -26.34 11.07
CA GLY A 421 26.84 -26.49 12.49
C GLY A 421 27.55 -25.29 13.09
N HIS A 422 27.22 -24.08 12.63
CA HIS A 422 27.79 -22.80 13.07
C HIS A 422 29.29 -22.67 12.75
N ALA A 423 29.72 -23.19 11.60
CA ALA A 423 31.08 -22.98 11.13
C ALA A 423 31.29 -21.51 10.74
N GLU A 424 32.38 -20.92 11.19
CA GLU A 424 32.81 -19.60 10.73
C GLU A 424 33.55 -19.74 9.40
N LEU A 425 33.12 -18.96 8.41
CA LEU A 425 33.65 -18.95 7.06
C LEU A 425 34.15 -17.55 6.74
N THR A 426 35.37 -17.43 6.23
CA THR A 426 35.88 -16.19 5.63
C THR A 426 35.98 -16.37 4.12
N LEU A 427 35.16 -15.62 3.39
CA LEU A 427 35.02 -15.71 1.95
C LEU A 427 35.80 -14.58 1.26
N PRO A 428 36.93 -14.84 0.59
CA PRO A 428 37.61 -13.83 -0.22
C PRO A 428 36.80 -13.57 -1.49
N VAL A 429 36.48 -12.30 -1.74
CA VAL A 429 35.66 -11.88 -2.89
C VAL A 429 36.22 -10.62 -3.58
N ASP A 430 35.90 -10.45 -4.85
CA ASP A 430 36.26 -9.24 -5.61
C ASP A 430 35.21 -8.14 -5.41
N LEU A 431 33.94 -8.52 -5.18
CA LEU A 431 32.84 -7.62 -4.93
C LEU A 431 31.94 -8.09 -3.77
N VAL A 432 31.46 -7.13 -3.00
CA VAL A 432 30.35 -7.30 -2.07
C VAL A 432 29.17 -6.47 -2.57
N VAL A 433 28.02 -7.11 -2.68
CA VAL A 433 26.75 -6.49 -3.07
C VAL A 433 25.84 -6.42 -1.85
N LEU A 434 25.59 -5.21 -1.38
CA LEU A 434 24.62 -4.91 -0.35
C LEU A 434 23.22 -4.96 -0.97
N VAL A 435 22.44 -5.97 -0.62
CA VAL A 435 21.07 -6.16 -1.13
C VAL A 435 20.14 -5.24 -0.36
N THR A 436 20.16 -3.97 -0.77
CA THR A 436 19.43 -2.87 -0.14
C THR A 436 17.92 -2.97 -0.36
N GLY A 437 17.16 -2.55 0.66
CA GLY A 437 15.71 -2.49 0.63
C GLY A 437 15.13 -1.26 -0.08
N MET A 438 13.80 -1.22 -0.13
CA MET A 438 13.00 -0.02 -0.47
C MET A 438 12.76 0.78 0.81
N VAL A 439 12.87 2.10 0.72
CA VAL A 439 12.42 3.07 1.72
C VAL A 439 11.39 4.02 1.10
N PRO A 440 10.44 4.57 1.90
CA PRO A 440 9.51 5.55 1.39
C PRO A 440 10.26 6.78 0.90
N ARG A 441 9.82 7.33 -0.24
CA ARG A 441 10.34 8.64 -0.69
C ARG A 441 9.97 9.73 0.30
N GLU A 442 10.80 10.76 0.36
CA GLU A 442 10.41 12.00 1.04
C GLU A 442 9.25 12.67 0.27
N ASN A 443 8.05 12.55 0.83
CA ASN A 443 6.80 13.04 0.24
C ASN A 443 6.09 14.05 1.16
N LYS A 444 6.83 14.74 2.05
CA LYS A 444 6.23 15.59 3.10
C LYS A 444 5.18 16.57 2.55
N THR A 445 5.52 17.29 1.49
CA THR A 445 4.60 18.22 0.83
C THR A 445 3.32 17.54 0.35
N LEU A 446 3.42 16.36 -0.30
CA LEU A 446 2.25 15.62 -0.77
C LEU A 446 1.39 15.09 0.38
N ILE A 447 2.03 14.58 1.44
CA ILE A 447 1.33 14.13 2.65
C ILE A 447 0.54 15.29 3.27
N ASP A 448 1.17 16.46 3.38
CA ASP A 448 0.55 17.64 3.98
C ASP A 448 -0.57 18.22 3.10
N LEU A 449 -0.41 18.25 1.78
CA LEU A 449 -1.43 18.77 0.86
C LEU A 449 -2.63 17.83 0.71
N LEU A 450 -2.36 16.53 0.56
CA LEU A 450 -3.39 15.53 0.29
C LEU A 450 -3.97 14.90 1.56
N LYS A 451 -3.34 15.13 2.72
CA LYS A 451 -3.70 14.54 4.02
C LYS A 451 -3.71 13.01 3.98
N LEU A 452 -2.76 12.43 3.25
CA LEU A 452 -2.66 10.98 3.10
C LEU A 452 -2.08 10.36 4.38
N PRO A 453 -2.72 9.33 4.93
CA PRO A 453 -2.19 8.62 6.08
C PRO A 453 -0.93 7.83 5.69
N LEU A 454 0.01 7.73 6.63
CA LEU A 454 1.18 6.86 6.51
C LEU A 454 1.01 5.61 7.37
N GLY A 455 1.58 4.50 6.90
CA GLY A 455 1.71 3.27 7.66
C GLY A 455 2.83 3.38 8.69
N SER A 456 2.96 2.36 9.54
CA SER A 456 4.08 2.27 10.49
C SER A 456 5.44 2.10 9.79
N ASP A 457 5.44 1.71 8.52
CA ASP A 457 6.61 1.59 7.65
C ASP A 457 6.95 2.90 6.90
N GLY A 458 6.16 3.96 7.09
CA GLY A 458 6.35 5.26 6.46
C GLY A 458 5.87 5.36 5.00
N PHE A 459 5.34 4.27 4.41
CA PHE A 459 4.69 4.31 3.10
C PHE A 459 3.24 4.84 3.24
N PHE A 460 2.60 5.19 2.11
CA PHE A 460 1.18 5.56 2.13
C PHE A 460 0.32 4.38 2.56
N ASN A 461 -0.63 4.64 3.47
CA ASN A 461 -1.50 3.63 4.04
C ASN A 461 -2.83 3.55 3.27
N GLU A 462 -3.17 2.34 2.81
CA GLU A 462 -4.46 2.07 2.21
C GLU A 462 -5.60 2.03 3.24
N ILE A 463 -6.83 2.16 2.77
CA ILE A 463 -8.03 2.01 3.62
C ILE A 463 -8.14 0.59 4.17
N HIS A 464 -7.85 -0.42 3.33
CA HIS A 464 -7.86 -1.82 3.75
C HIS A 464 -6.97 -2.72 2.88
N PRO A 465 -6.06 -3.52 3.46
CA PRO A 465 -5.05 -4.30 2.71
C PRO A 465 -5.59 -5.26 1.65
N LYS A 466 -6.82 -5.76 1.83
CA LYS A 466 -7.46 -6.73 0.92
C LYS A 466 -8.61 -6.19 0.08
N LEU A 467 -9.48 -5.35 0.65
CA LEU A 467 -10.73 -4.94 0.01
C LEU A 467 -10.58 -3.64 -0.77
N ARG A 468 -9.69 -2.75 -0.33
CA ARG A 468 -9.45 -1.44 -0.93
C ARG A 468 -7.94 -1.13 -0.91
N PRO A 469 -7.12 -1.95 -1.58
CA PRO A 469 -5.65 -1.91 -1.45
C PRO A 469 -4.97 -0.72 -2.15
N VAL A 470 -5.75 0.10 -2.85
CA VAL A 470 -5.26 1.24 -3.66
C VAL A 470 -6.06 2.52 -3.40
N GLU A 471 -6.85 2.55 -2.32
CA GLU A 471 -7.69 3.69 -1.96
C GLU A 471 -7.27 4.23 -0.59
N THR A 472 -7.41 5.55 -0.40
CA THR A 472 -6.98 6.29 0.80
C THR A 472 -8.09 7.14 1.38
#